data_AF-A0A2E8R3E9-F1
#
_entry.id   AF-A0A2E8R3E9-F1
#
_cell.length_a   1.000
_cell.length_b   1.000
_cell.length_c   1.000
_cell.angle_alpha   90.00
_cell.angle_beta   90.00
_cell.angle_gamma   90.00
#
_symmetry.space_group_name_H-M   'P 1'
#
loop_
_entity.id
_entity.type
_entity.pdbx_description
1 polymer ?
#
loop_
_entity_poly.entity_id
_entity_poly.type
_entity_poly.pdbx_seq_one_letter_code
_entity_poly.pdbx_strand_id
1 'polypeptide(L)'
;IAAAMRMNSEGIKVQISGRLNGAEMARSESYKEGRIPLSTFRADIDYSIQEAHTTYGRIGIKVWIMKGEVYGKRELSPLVGMNKKNNQLNKGLNQRKKVRN
;
A
#
# COMPACT_ATOMS: atom_id res chain seq x y z
N ILE A 1 3.70 -16.20 0.75
CA ILE A 1 4.94 -15.56 0.24
C ILE A 1 5.07 -15.77 -1.26
N ALA A 2 5.31 -16.99 -1.74
CA ALA A 2 5.45 -17.28 -3.18
C ALA A 2 4.31 -16.75 -4.06
N ALA A 3 3.05 -16.84 -3.60
CA ALA A 3 1.91 -16.27 -4.33
C ALA A 3 2.02 -14.76 -4.55
N ALA A 4 2.45 -14.00 -3.53
CA ALA A 4 2.62 -12.54 -3.63
C ALA A 4 3.76 -12.18 -4.59
N MET A 5 4.89 -12.88 -4.49
CA MET A 5 6.03 -12.68 -5.41
C MET A 5 5.66 -12.98 -6.87
N ARG A 6 4.83 -14.01 -7.11
CA ARG A 6 4.28 -14.30 -8.46
C ARG A 6 3.35 -13.21 -8.98
N MET A 7 2.65 -12.50 -8.09
CA MET A 7 1.80 -11.35 -8.43
C MET A 7 2.61 -10.06 -8.60
N ASN A 8 3.92 -10.16 -8.86
CA ASN A 8 4.81 -9.04 -9.14
C ASN A 8 4.92 -8.03 -8.00
N SER A 9 4.79 -8.48 -6.75
CA SER A 9 5.16 -7.65 -5.59
C SER A 9 6.68 -7.53 -5.49
N GLU A 10 7.21 -6.33 -5.24
CA GLU A 10 8.65 -6.11 -5.06
C GLU A 10 9.20 -6.76 -3.78
N GLY A 11 8.34 -6.96 -2.78
CA GLY A 11 8.70 -7.67 -1.56
C GLY A 11 7.53 -7.95 -0.65
N ILE A 12 7.69 -8.96 0.19
CA ILE A 12 6.71 -9.35 1.21
C ILE A 12 7.41 -9.74 2.51
N LYS A 13 6.90 -9.26 3.65
CA LYS A 13 7.31 -9.68 4.98
C LYS A 13 6.08 -10.20 5.70
N VAL A 14 6.22 -11.34 6.33
CA VAL A 14 5.19 -11.94 7.19
C VAL A 14 5.84 -12.17 8.54
N GLN A 15 5.23 -11.64 9.60
CA GLN A 15 5.62 -11.90 10.98
C GLN A 15 4.46 -12.55 11.70
N ILE A 16 4.74 -13.68 12.32
CA ILE A 16 3.76 -14.44 13.10
C ILE A 16 4.26 -14.44 14.55
N SER A 17 3.37 -14.14 15.48
CA SER A 17 3.69 -14.07 16.91
C SER A 17 2.66 -14.83 17.72
N GLY A 18 3.11 -15.63 18.69
CA GLY A 18 2.23 -16.37 19.61
C GLY A 18 2.83 -17.71 20.01
N ARG A 19 1.98 -18.61 20.50
CA ARG A 19 2.34 -19.98 20.88
C ARG A 19 2.41 -20.89 19.65
N LEU A 20 3.43 -20.68 18.83
CA LEU A 20 3.63 -21.41 17.57
C LEU A 20 3.78 -22.91 17.84
N ASN A 21 3.12 -23.75 17.04
CA ASN A 21 3.06 -25.21 17.19
C ASN A 21 2.62 -25.70 18.58
N GLY A 22 1.85 -24.90 19.32
CA GLY A 22 1.36 -25.27 20.66
C GLY A 22 2.41 -25.18 21.77
N ALA A 23 3.57 -24.54 21.50
CA ALA A 23 4.62 -24.35 22.49
C ALA A 23 4.11 -23.59 23.74
N GLU A 24 4.70 -23.90 24.91
CA GLU A 24 4.34 -23.26 26.17
C GLU A 24 4.67 -21.76 26.16
N MET A 25 5.85 -21.40 25.66
CA MET A 25 6.30 -20.02 25.53
C MET A 25 6.00 -19.43 24.15
N ALA A 26 5.50 -18.20 24.12
CA ALA A 26 5.24 -17.48 22.87
C ALA A 26 6.54 -17.05 22.18
N ARG A 27 6.57 -17.15 20.86
CA ARG A 27 7.70 -16.74 20.01
C ARG A 27 7.21 -15.91 18.83
N SER A 28 8.12 -15.16 18.23
CA SER A 28 7.87 -14.43 16.99
C SER A 28 8.80 -14.95 15.90
N GLU A 29 8.22 -15.42 14.80
CA GLU A 29 8.95 -15.85 13.62
C GLU A 29 8.62 -14.90 12.47
N SER A 30 9.62 -14.53 11.69
CA SER A 30 9.44 -13.64 10.55
C SER A 30 10.11 -14.20 9.31
N TYR A 31 9.38 -14.16 8.21
CA TYR A 31 9.86 -14.50 6.88
C TYR A 31 9.75 -13.27 5.99
N LYS A 32 10.81 -13.01 5.24
CA LYS A 32 10.89 -11.87 4.32
C LYS A 32 11.47 -12.34 3.00
N GLU A 33 10.87 -11.89 1.91
CA GLU A 33 11.37 -12.08 0.55
C GLU A 33 11.30 -10.73 -0.19
N GLY A 34 12.32 -10.40 -0.99
CA GLY A 34 12.38 -9.14 -1.73
C GLY A 34 12.69 -7.88 -0.90
N ARG A 35 12.43 -6.72 -1.49
CA ARG A 35 12.80 -5.40 -0.95
C ARG A 35 11.64 -4.79 -0.16
N ILE A 36 11.90 -4.38 1.09
CA ILE A 36 10.89 -3.77 1.98
C ILE A 36 11.57 -2.73 2.86
N PRO A 37 11.67 -1.48 2.40
CA PRO A 37 12.32 -0.41 3.15
C PRO A 37 11.29 0.28 4.06
N LEU A 38 11.23 -0.12 5.33
CA LEU A 38 10.26 0.42 6.31
C LEU A 38 10.52 1.88 6.72
N SER A 39 11.73 2.38 6.49
CA SER A 39 12.10 3.77 6.79
C SER A 39 11.82 4.74 5.63
N THR A 40 11.48 4.24 4.46
CA THR A 40 11.34 5.04 3.24
C THR A 40 9.87 5.42 3.03
N PHE A 41 9.48 6.66 3.32
CA PHE A 41 8.08 7.11 3.21
C PHE A 41 7.48 7.08 1.79
N ARG A 42 8.33 7.19 0.75
CA ARG A 42 7.91 7.07 -0.66
C ARG A 42 7.60 5.63 -1.09
N ALA A 43 7.95 4.65 -0.26
CA ALA A 43 7.62 3.25 -0.51
C ALA A 43 6.12 3.02 -0.27
N ASP A 44 5.45 2.38 -1.22
CA ASP A 44 4.06 1.98 -1.11
C ASP A 44 3.98 0.60 -0.48
N ILE A 45 3.74 0.60 0.83
CA ILE A 45 3.71 -0.60 1.65
C ILE A 45 2.31 -0.76 2.24
N ASP A 46 1.62 -1.81 1.82
CA ASP A 46 0.38 -2.23 2.46
C ASP A 46 0.72 -3.01 3.73
N TYR A 47 0.16 -2.59 4.85
CA TYR A 47 0.25 -3.27 6.13
C TYR A 47 -1.12 -3.76 6.58
N SER A 48 -1.19 -5.01 7.03
CA SER A 48 -2.38 -5.55 7.66
C SER A 48 -1.99 -6.42 8.86
N ILE A 49 -2.82 -6.36 9.89
CA ILE A 49 -2.73 -7.19 11.08
C ILE A 49 -4.03 -7.97 11.24
N GLN A 50 -3.90 -9.26 11.53
CA GLN A 50 -5.03 -10.13 11.81
C GLN A 50 -4.66 -11.13 12.89
N GLU A 51 -5.63 -11.51 13.70
CA GLU A 51 -5.47 -12.52 14.74
C GLU A 51 -6.19 -13.81 14.33
N ALA A 52 -5.52 -14.95 14.54
CA ALA A 52 -6.09 -16.27 14.37
C ALA A 52 -6.42 -16.87 15.74
N HIS A 53 -7.64 -17.36 15.90
CA HIS A 53 -8.10 -18.03 17.11
C HIS A 53 -7.74 -19.52 17.02
N THR A 54 -6.93 -20.00 17.96
CA THR A 54 -6.55 -21.42 18.05
C THR A 54 -6.88 -21.96 19.45
N THR A 55 -6.80 -23.27 19.61
CA THR A 55 -7.04 -23.95 20.89
C THR A 55 -6.06 -23.52 21.98
N TYR A 56 -4.83 -23.16 21.60
CA TYR A 56 -3.75 -22.80 22.53
C TYR A 56 -3.66 -21.29 22.79
N GLY A 57 -4.55 -20.49 22.20
CA GLY A 57 -4.61 -19.04 22.39
C GLY A 57 -4.84 -18.28 21.08
N ARG A 58 -4.30 -17.06 21.00
CA ARG A 58 -4.38 -16.21 19.80
C ARG A 58 -3.01 -16.12 19.13
N ILE A 59 -2.99 -16.26 17.81
CA ILE A 59 -1.79 -16.06 17.00
C ILE A 59 -1.95 -14.74 16.24
N GLY A 60 -1.03 -13.81 16.45
CA GLY A 60 -0.98 -12.55 15.71
C GLY A 60 -0.22 -12.72 14.40
N ILE A 61 -0.82 -12.28 13.30
CA ILE A 61 -0.22 -12.31 11.96
C ILE A 61 -0.13 -10.87 11.46
N LYS A 62 1.09 -10.44 11.15
CA LYS A 62 1.39 -9.12 10.57
C LYS A 62 1.99 -9.31 9.19
N VAL A 63 1.42 -8.65 8.19
CA VAL A 63 1.85 -8.76 6.80
C VAL A 63 2.18 -7.37 6.26
N TRP A 64 3.33 -7.28 5.58
CA TRP A 64 3.74 -6.11 4.81
C TRP A 64 3.93 -6.54 3.35
N ILE A 65 3.30 -5.83 2.41
CA ILE A 65 3.47 -6.04 0.97
C ILE A 65 3.99 -4.75 0.36
N MET A 66 5.20 -4.81 -0.22
CA MET A 66 5.78 -3.72 -0.99
C MET A 66 5.30 -3.81 -2.43
N LYS A 67 4.52 -2.81 -2.86
CA LYS A 67 3.99 -2.72 -4.23
C LYS A 67 4.92 -1.95 -5.18
N GLY A 68 5.74 -1.06 -4.64
CA GLY A 68 6.64 -0.20 -5.41
C GLY A 68 6.84 1.15 -4.75
N GLU A 69 7.45 2.09 -5.47
CA GLU A 69 7.69 3.45 -4.99
C GLU A 69 6.78 4.43 -5.71
N VAL A 70 6.11 5.32 -4.97
CA VAL A 70 5.25 6.36 -5.55
C VAL A 70 6.06 7.65 -5.69
N TYR A 71 6.27 8.08 -6.92
CA TYR A 71 6.93 9.33 -7.27
C TYR A 71 5.88 10.37 -7.66
N GLY A 72 5.66 11.38 -6.81
CA GLY A 72 4.70 12.46 -7.04
C GLY A 72 4.04 12.96 -5.76
N LYS A 73 3.35 14.11 -5.81
CA LYS A 73 2.49 14.56 -4.71
C LYS A 73 1.31 13.60 -4.60
N ARG A 74 1.25 12.80 -3.53
CA ARG A 74 0.01 12.13 -3.11
C ARG A 74 -0.93 13.23 -2.67
N GLU A 75 -1.83 13.65 -3.56
CA GLU A 75 -2.92 14.55 -3.22
C GLU A 75 -3.85 13.82 -2.24
N LEU A 76 -3.58 13.99 -0.93
CA LEU A 76 -4.36 13.41 0.17
C LEU A 76 -5.71 14.11 0.35
N SER A 77 -6.06 15.05 -0.53
CA SER A 77 -7.35 15.70 -0.52
C SER A 77 -8.41 14.74 -1.08
N PRO A 78 -9.52 14.47 -0.37
CA PRO A 78 -10.57 13.56 -0.84
C PRO A 78 -11.35 14.10 -2.07
N LEU A 79 -10.91 15.22 -2.66
CA LEU A 79 -11.54 15.93 -3.76
C LEU A 79 -10.88 15.65 -5.13
N VAL A 80 -9.92 14.72 -5.19
CA VAL A 80 -9.19 14.32 -6.41
C VAL A 80 -10.10 13.51 -7.33
N GLY A 81 -10.95 14.23 -8.05
CA GLY A 81 -11.89 13.73 -9.05
C GLY A 81 -12.64 14.86 -9.79
N MET A 82 -12.72 16.06 -9.21
CA MET A 82 -13.50 17.18 -9.78
C MET A 82 -12.76 18.13 -10.72
N ASN A 83 -11.43 18.07 -10.83
CA ASN A 83 -10.66 19.11 -11.55
C ASN A 83 -10.39 18.88 -13.05
N LYS A 84 -11.17 18.02 -13.73
CA LYS A 84 -11.07 17.89 -15.20
C LYS A 84 -11.89 18.92 -16.00
N LYS A 85 -12.74 19.75 -15.39
CA LYS A 85 -13.61 20.69 -16.13
C LYS A 85 -13.04 22.08 -16.39
N ASN A 86 -12.12 22.59 -15.56
CA ASN A 86 -11.66 24.00 -15.69
C ASN A 86 -10.74 24.25 -16.91
N ASN A 87 -10.05 23.22 -17.41
CA ASN A 87 -9.15 23.39 -18.57
C ASN A 87 -9.87 23.41 -19.93
N GLN A 88 -11.14 22.97 -20.00
CA GLN A 88 -11.93 23.04 -21.24
C GLN A 88 -12.61 24.40 -21.44
N LEU A 89 -13.00 25.09 -20.35
CA LEU A 89 -13.69 26.38 -20.44
C LEU A 89 -12.80 27.51 -21.00
N ASN A 90 -11.51 27.48 -20.68
CA ASN A 90 -10.55 28.51 -21.12
C ASN A 90 -10.23 28.45 -22.63
N LYS A 91 -10.46 27.31 -23.30
CA LYS A 91 -10.25 27.20 -24.76
C LYS A 91 -11.33 27.90 -25.58
N GLY A 92 -12.57 28.00 -25.08
CA GLY A 92 -13.69 28.63 -25.79
C GLY A 92 -13.65 30.17 -25.79
N LEU A 93 -13.08 30.79 -24.75
CA LEU A 93 -13.01 32.25 -24.62
C LEU A 93 -11.94 32.87 -25.52
N ASN A 94 -10.85 32.15 -25.80
CA ASN A 94 -9.78 32.65 -26.68
C ASN A 94 -10.14 32.62 -28.17
N GLN A 95 -11.13 31.82 -28.58
CA GLN A 95 -11.61 31.84 -29.97
C GLN A 95 -12.55 33.02 -30.25
N ARG A 96 -13.36 33.44 -29.27
CA ARG A 96 -14.25 34.61 -29.41
C ARG A 96 -13.53 35.96 -29.49
N LYS A 97 -12.32 36.08 -28.92
CA LYS A 97 -11.50 37.31 -29.06
C LYS A 97 -10.79 37.43 -30.40
N LYS A 98 -10.67 36.35 -31.18
CA LYS A 98 -9.95 36.36 -32.48
C LYS A 98 -10.83 36.72 -33.69
N VAL A 99 -12.15 36.81 -33.51
CA VAL A 99 -13.15 37.10 -34.57
C VAL A 99 -13.57 38.58 -34.57
N ARG A 100 -12.95 39.42 -33.73
CA ARG A 100 -13.14 40.88 -33.74
C ARG A 100 -11.83 41.56 -34.13
N ASN A 101 -11.57 41.60 -35.44
CA ASN A 101 -10.81 42.62 -36.16
C ASN A 101 -11.13 42.50 -37.64
#